data_AF-A0AAV4IGT2-F1
#
_entry.id   AF-A0AAV4IGT2-F1
#
_cell.length_a   1.000
_cell.length_b   1.000
_cell.length_c   1.000
_cell.angle_alpha   90.00
_cell.angle_beta   90.00
_cell.angle_gamma   90.00
#
_symmetry.space_group_name_H-M   'P 1'
#
loop_
_entity.id
_entity.type
_entity.pdbx_description
1 polymer ?
#
loop_
_entity_poly.entity_id
_entity_poly.type
_entity_poly.pdbx_seq_one_letter_code
_entity_poly.pdbx_strand_id
1 'polypeptide(L)'
;MEACRALGIIPPTFPSVGSTATDSWGLEDENNADKCNCPIREKSPPLPTSLPLPPTEENRDKLEKWLLDYYRSSTFNVCTHQPLPSMTGPLMSLMIEDTKPVSHHTAIPVPIHWQE
;
A
#
# COMPACT_ATOMS: atom_id res chain seq x y z
N MET A 1 -0.05 20.55 -16.03
CA MET A 1 0.55 19.33 -16.60
C MET A 1 2.06 19.22 -16.33
N GLU A 2 2.78 20.32 -16.17
CA GLU A 2 4.22 20.32 -15.87
C GLU A 2 4.58 19.65 -14.53
N ALA A 3 3.75 19.86 -13.51
CA ALA A 3 3.89 19.20 -12.21
C ALA A 3 3.82 17.66 -12.30
N CYS A 4 2.86 17.10 -13.05
CA CYS A 4 2.75 15.64 -13.21
C CYS A 4 3.95 15.04 -13.96
N ARG A 5 4.58 15.82 -14.84
CA ARG A 5 5.82 15.44 -15.54
C ARG A 5 7.03 15.49 -14.61
N ALA A 6 7.12 16.54 -13.79
CA ALA A 6 8.17 16.68 -12.77
C ALA A 6 8.10 15.58 -11.70
N LEU A 7 6.89 15.13 -11.37
CA LEU A 7 6.63 14.03 -10.44
C LEU A 7 6.78 12.64 -11.08
N GLY A 8 7.11 12.55 -12.38
CA GLY A 8 7.28 11.26 -13.08
C GLY A 8 5.99 10.46 -13.27
N ILE A 9 4.83 11.05 -13.03
CA ILE A 9 3.52 10.37 -13.10
C ILE A 9 3.12 10.07 -14.55
N ILE A 10 3.60 10.88 -15.50
CA ILE A 10 3.32 10.71 -16.93
C ILE A 10 4.61 10.75 -17.76
N PRO A 11 4.73 9.92 -18.81
CA PRO A 11 5.89 9.90 -19.67
C PRO A 11 6.03 11.23 -20.42
N PRO A 12 7.25 11.61 -20.83
CA PRO A 12 7.48 12.83 -21.57
C PRO A 12 6.77 12.86 -22.92
N THR A 13 6.41 11.69 -23.46
CA THR A 13 5.69 11.52 -24.73
C THR A 13 4.17 11.55 -24.60
N PHE A 14 3.62 11.76 -23.39
CA PHE A 14 2.20 12.06 -23.21
C PHE A 14 1.81 13.34 -23.96
N PRO A 15 0.66 13.41 -24.66
CA PRO A 15 -0.44 12.44 -24.75
C PRO A 15 -0.41 11.53 -26.00
N SER A 16 0.75 11.29 -26.62
CA SER A 16 0.83 10.49 -27.85
C SER A 16 0.38 9.04 -27.61
N VAL A 17 -0.76 8.66 -28.18
CA VAL A 17 -1.30 7.29 -28.16
C VAL A 17 -0.27 6.32 -28.73
N GLY A 18 0.01 5.25 -27.99
CA GLY A 18 1.03 4.24 -28.34
C GLY A 18 2.35 4.36 -27.60
N SER A 19 2.57 5.44 -26.83
CA SER A 19 3.67 5.50 -25.85
C SER A 19 3.25 4.77 -24.57
N THR A 20 3.45 3.46 -24.51
CA THR A 20 3.51 2.78 -23.22
C THR A 20 4.72 3.33 -22.49
N ALA A 21 4.51 4.09 -21.41
CA ALA A 21 5.51 4.09 -20.35
C ALA A 21 5.69 2.61 -20.00
N THR A 22 6.89 2.06 -20.24
CA THR A 22 7.29 0.84 -19.54
C THR A 22 6.97 1.11 -18.08
N ASP A 23 5.95 0.44 -17.54
CA ASP A 23 5.42 0.66 -16.20
C ASP A 23 6.58 0.68 -15.20
N SER A 24 7.10 1.87 -14.95
CA SER A 24 8.13 2.12 -13.96
C SER A 24 7.39 2.74 -12.79
N TRP A 25 6.41 1.99 -12.29
CA TRP A 25 5.98 2.12 -10.91
C TRP A 25 7.17 1.68 -10.06
N GLY A 26 8.13 2.59 -9.85
CA GLY A 26 9.27 2.40 -8.94
C GLY A 26 9.80 0.96 -8.86
N LEU A 27 10.21 0.38 -9.99
CA LEU A 27 11.13 -0.76 -9.97
C LEU A 27 12.55 -0.22 -10.05
N GLU A 28 12.91 0.61 -9.08
CA GLU A 28 14.31 0.74 -8.73
C GLU A 28 14.64 -0.46 -7.84
N ASP A 29 15.26 -1.45 -8.50
CA ASP A 29 16.15 -2.45 -7.93
C ASP A 29 15.46 -3.71 -7.36
N GLU A 30 15.38 -4.76 -8.21
CA GLU A 30 15.08 -6.15 -7.82
C GLU A 30 16.05 -6.73 -6.77
N ASN A 31 17.02 -5.97 -6.26
CA ASN A 31 17.89 -6.37 -5.14
C ASN A 31 18.23 -5.21 -4.18
N ASN A 32 17.27 -4.34 -3.82
CA ASN A 32 17.49 -3.34 -2.75
C ASN A 32 16.90 -3.73 -1.39
N ALA A 33 16.52 -4.99 -1.21
CA ALA A 33 16.38 -5.55 0.13
C ALA A 33 17.73 -5.52 0.88
N ASP A 34 18.86 -5.54 0.15
CA ASP A 34 20.21 -5.64 0.71
C ASP A 34 20.78 -4.33 1.29
N LYS A 35 20.15 -3.16 1.09
CA LYS A 35 20.68 -1.88 1.60
C LYS A 35 19.96 -1.33 2.82
N CYS A 36 18.87 -1.96 3.27
CA CYS A 36 18.14 -1.53 4.46
C CYS A 36 18.32 -2.53 5.62
N ASN A 37 18.50 -2.02 6.85
CA ASN A 37 18.62 -2.86 8.06
C ASN A 37 17.24 -3.30 8.62
N CYS A 38 16.21 -3.29 7.78
CA CYS A 38 14.87 -3.69 8.17
C CYS A 38 14.71 -5.22 8.02
N PRO A 39 13.93 -5.88 8.89
CA PRO A 39 13.59 -7.28 8.68
C PRO A 39 12.89 -7.46 7.33
N ILE A 40 13.13 -8.61 6.69
CA ILE A 40 12.45 -9.00 5.45
C ILE A 40 10.96 -9.21 5.75
N ARG A 41 10.08 -8.67 4.89
CA ARG A 41 8.62 -8.80 5.00
C ARG A 41 8.22 -10.26 4.84
N GLU A 42 7.55 -10.79 5.85
CA GLU A 42 7.04 -12.16 5.86
C GLU A 42 5.53 -12.18 6.12
N LYS A 43 4.88 -13.31 5.81
CA LYS A 43 3.48 -13.53 6.22
C LYS A 43 3.41 -13.51 7.74
N SER A 44 2.30 -13.01 8.29
CA SER A 44 2.12 -13.02 9.74
C SER A 44 2.26 -14.44 10.30
N PRO A 45 3.09 -14.62 11.35
CA PRO A 45 3.18 -15.89 12.04
C PRO A 45 1.83 -16.28 12.64
N PRO A 46 1.61 -17.58 12.89
CA PRO A 46 0.37 -18.07 13.48
C PRO A 46 0.10 -17.42 14.84
N LEU A 47 -1.16 -17.43 15.27
CA LEU A 47 -1.52 -16.90 16.58
C LEU A 47 -0.78 -17.70 17.68
N PRO A 48 -0.06 -17.03 18.60
CA PRO A 48 0.62 -17.72 19.68
C PRO A 48 -0.41 -18.40 20.61
N THR A 49 -0.20 -19.68 20.87
CA THR A 49 -1.13 -20.50 21.67
C THR A 49 -0.98 -20.26 23.17
N SER A 50 0.17 -19.76 23.61
CA SER A 50 0.47 -19.44 25.01
C SER A 50 1.26 -18.15 25.13
N LEU A 51 1.07 -17.45 26.25
CA LEU A 51 1.84 -16.26 26.58
C LEU A 51 3.19 -16.66 27.19
N PRO A 52 4.28 -15.95 26.86
CA PRO A 52 5.60 -16.22 27.43
C PRO A 52 5.71 -15.81 28.91
N LEU A 53 4.84 -14.91 29.35
CA LEU A 53 4.79 -14.36 30.71
C LEU A 53 3.32 -14.31 31.16
N PRO A 54 3.05 -14.40 32.47
CA PRO A 54 1.69 -14.23 32.96
C PRO A 54 1.19 -12.80 32.67
N PRO A 55 -0.11 -12.63 32.34
CA PRO A 55 -0.70 -11.32 32.02
C PRO A 55 -0.96 -10.51 33.30
N THR A 56 0.11 -10.10 33.96
CA THR A 56 0.10 -9.21 35.13
C THR A 56 0.59 -7.81 34.73
N GLU A 57 0.21 -6.78 35.48
CA GLU A 57 0.56 -5.39 35.14
C GLU A 57 2.08 -5.16 35.09
N GLU A 58 2.84 -5.85 35.95
CA GLU A 58 4.31 -5.75 36.01
C GLU A 58 4.99 -6.34 34.76
N ASN A 59 4.30 -7.20 34.02
CA ASN A 59 4.81 -7.83 32.80
C ASN A 59 4.29 -7.15 31.52
N ARG A 60 3.47 -6.11 31.63
CA ARG A 60 2.87 -5.37 30.51
C ARG A 60 3.92 -4.98 29.47
N ASP A 61 5.00 -4.32 29.89
CA ASP A 61 6.02 -3.79 28.97
C ASP A 61 6.83 -4.91 28.31
N LYS A 62 7.04 -6.03 29.02
CA LYS A 62 7.72 -7.21 28.46
C LYS A 62 6.85 -7.92 27.42
N LEU A 63 5.55 -8.02 27.68
CA LEU A 63 4.57 -8.58 26.74
C LEU A 63 4.41 -7.71 25.50
N GLU A 64 4.38 -6.38 25.66
CA GLU A 64 4.37 -5.42 24.55
C GLU A 64 5.61 -5.60 23.67
N LYS A 65 6.80 -5.62 24.28
CA LYS A 65 8.05 -5.85 23.56
C LYS A 65 8.07 -7.18 22.83
N TRP A 66 7.58 -8.24 23.48
CA TRP A 66 7.49 -9.55 22.86
C TRP A 66 6.54 -9.57 21.65
N LEU A 67 5.38 -8.89 21.71
CA LEU A 67 4.47 -8.78 20.57
C LEU A 67 5.11 -8.04 19.39
N LEU A 68 5.80 -6.94 19.67
CA LEU A 68 6.52 -6.16 18.66
C LEU A 68 7.62 -6.99 18.00
N ASP A 69 8.37 -7.76 18.79
CA ASP A 69 9.41 -8.65 18.28
C ASP A 69 8.82 -9.83 17.49
N TYR A 70 7.74 -10.45 17.96
CA TYR A 70 7.10 -11.60 17.32
C TYR A 70 6.49 -11.26 15.95
N TYR A 71 5.87 -10.09 15.82
CA TYR A 71 5.23 -9.63 14.58
C TYR A 71 6.09 -8.61 13.81
N ARG A 72 7.38 -8.51 14.12
CA ARG A 72 8.29 -7.47 13.58
C ARG A 72 8.44 -7.53 12.06
N SER A 73 8.52 -8.73 11.49
CA SER A 73 8.68 -8.94 10.04
C SER A 73 7.36 -8.81 9.27
N SER A 74 6.20 -8.86 9.94
CA SER A 74 4.89 -8.87 9.29
C SER A 74 4.12 -7.57 9.51
N THR A 75 3.16 -7.55 10.43
CA THR A 75 2.21 -6.46 10.69
C THR A 75 2.93 -5.18 11.12
N PHE A 76 4.00 -5.28 11.90
CA PHE A 76 4.74 -4.12 12.39
C PHE A 76 5.92 -3.72 11.49
N ASN A 77 6.07 -4.34 10.31
CA ASN A 77 7.10 -3.94 9.37
C ASN A 77 6.67 -2.68 8.60
N VAL A 78 7.37 -1.58 8.85
CA VAL A 78 7.12 -0.25 8.22
C VAL A 78 8.11 0.08 7.11
N CYS A 79 8.93 -0.88 6.65
CA CYS A 79 9.91 -0.66 5.60
C CYS A 79 9.24 -0.25 4.28
N THR A 80 9.63 0.88 3.71
CA THR A 80 9.15 1.39 2.42
C THR A 80 9.92 0.83 1.23
N HIS A 81 11.11 0.26 1.46
CA HIS A 81 11.95 -0.32 0.41
C HIS A 81 11.51 -1.72 -0.03
N GLN A 82 10.73 -2.42 0.81
CA GLN A 82 10.27 -3.76 0.51
C GLN A 82 8.85 -3.72 -0.06
N PRO A 83 8.56 -4.48 -1.13
CA PRO A 83 7.24 -4.52 -1.72
C PRO A 83 6.21 -5.02 -0.70
N LEU A 84 5.03 -4.39 -0.71
CA LEU A 84 3.91 -4.84 0.11
C LEU A 84 3.41 -6.20 -0.42
N PRO A 85 3.08 -7.16 0.46
CA PRO A 85 2.47 -8.40 0.05
C PRO A 85 1.21 -8.13 -0.77
N SER A 86 1.06 -8.82 -1.90
CA SER A 86 -0.17 -8.73 -2.70
C SER A 86 -1.37 -9.14 -1.85
N MET A 87 -2.48 -8.40 -1.98
CA MET A 87 -3.75 -8.83 -1.41
C MET A 87 -4.20 -10.11 -2.12
N THR A 88 -4.26 -11.21 -1.37
CA THR A 88 -4.92 -12.45 -1.81
C THR A 88 -6.33 -12.46 -1.27
N GLY A 89 -7.31 -12.65 -2.14
CA GLY A 89 -8.72 -12.76 -1.75
C GLY A 89 -9.62 -12.68 -2.97
N PRO A 90 -10.90 -13.04 -2.83
CA PRO A 90 -11.88 -12.75 -3.88
C PRO A 90 -11.90 -11.25 -4.15
N LEU A 91 -12.14 -10.87 -5.41
CA LEU A 91 -12.37 -9.49 -5.76
C LEU A 91 -13.49 -8.94 -4.86
N MET A 92 -13.27 -7.77 -4.26
CA MET A 92 -14.29 -7.14 -3.44
C MET A 92 -15.55 -6.92 -4.29
N SER A 93 -16.67 -7.52 -3.90
CA SER A 93 -17.95 -7.28 -4.56
C SER A 93 -18.42 -5.88 -4.19
N LEU A 94 -18.60 -5.03 -5.20
CA LEU A 94 -19.35 -3.80 -5.01
C LEU A 94 -20.80 -4.20 -4.72
N MET A 95 -21.32 -3.83 -3.55
CA MET A 95 -22.71 -4.06 -3.15
C MET A 95 -23.62 -3.06 -3.90
N ILE A 96 -23.67 -3.19 -5.21
CA ILE A 96 -24.52 -2.39 -6.09
C ILE A 96 -25.74 -3.28 -6.40
N GLU A 97 -26.95 -2.74 -6.19
CA GLU A 97 -28.17 -3.39 -6.67
C GLU A 97 -28.08 -3.64 -8.18
N ASP A 98 -28.83 -4.58 -8.75
CA ASP A 98 -28.84 -4.93 -10.18
C ASP A 98 -29.22 -3.73 -11.08
N THR A 99 -28.28 -2.80 -11.23
CA THR A 99 -28.43 -1.53 -11.91
C THR A 99 -27.52 -1.54 -13.13
N LYS A 100 -28.09 -1.14 -14.27
CA LYS A 100 -27.34 -1.04 -15.51
C LYS A 100 -26.40 0.17 -15.42
N PRO A 101 -25.08 0.03 -15.59
CA PRO A 101 -24.17 1.17 -15.59
C PRO A 101 -24.58 2.15 -16.69
N VAL A 102 -24.80 3.41 -16.32
CA VAL A 102 -25.14 4.49 -17.25
C VAL A 102 -23.92 5.37 -17.43
N SER A 103 -23.52 5.58 -18.68
CA SER A 103 -22.47 6.55 -19.01
C SER A 103 -23.02 7.97 -18.82
N HIS A 104 -22.44 8.72 -17.87
CA HIS A 104 -22.81 10.11 -17.62
C HIS A 104 -21.80 11.03 -18.32
N HIS A 105 -22.23 11.70 -19.38
CA HIS A 105 -21.37 12.61 -20.17
C HIS A 105 -21.51 14.09 -19.79
N THR A 106 -22.44 14.40 -18.89
CA THR A 106 -22.63 15.76 -18.40
C THR A 106 -21.51 16.11 -17.44
N ALA A 107 -20.70 17.12 -17.79
CA ALA A 107 -19.69 17.67 -16.91
C ALA A 107 -20.34 18.25 -15.64
N ILE A 108 -19.71 18.05 -14.49
CA ILE A 108 -20.15 18.69 -13.24
C ILE A 108 -19.90 20.19 -13.39
N PRO A 109 -20.90 21.07 -13.19
CA PRO A 109 -20.70 22.50 -13.25
C PRO A 109 -19.73 22.91 -12.14
N VAL A 110 -18.63 23.58 -12.51
CA VAL A 110 -17.66 24.10 -11.55
C VAL A 110 -18.35 25.17 -10.70
N PRO A 111 -18.39 25.04 -9.36
CA PRO A 111 -18.92 26.07 -8.49
C PRO A 111 -18.26 27.42 -8.76
N ILE A 112 -19.05 28.49 -8.77
CA ILE A 112 -18.58 29.85 -9.13
C ILE A 112 -17.40 30.30 -8.24
N HIS A 113 -17.36 29.86 -6.98
CA HIS A 113 -16.28 30.18 -6.03
C HIS A 113 -14.95 29.45 -6.29
N TRP A 114 -14.88 28.57 -7.30
CA TRP A 114 -13.64 27.89 -7.75
C TRP A 114 -13.07 28.49 -9.05
N GLN A 115 -13.62 29.62 -9.52
CA GLN A 115 -13.18 30.29 -10.77
C GLN A 115 -12.15 31.42 -10.54
N GLU A 116 -11.59 31.56 -9.34
CA GLU A 116 -10.49 32.49 -9.01
C GLU A 116 -9.11 31.82 -9.06
#